data_AF-A0A9N8EQ20-F1
#
_entry.id   AF-A0A9N8EQ20-F1
#
_cell.length_a   1.000
_cell.length_b   1.000
_cell.length_c   1.000
_cell.angle_alpha   90.00
_cell.angle_beta   90.00
_cell.angle_gamma   90.00
#
_symmetry.space_group_name_H-M   'P 1'
#
loop_
_entity.id
_entity.type
_entity.pdbx_description
1 polymer ?
#
loop_
_entity_poly.entity_id
_entity_poly.type
_entity_poly.pdbx_seq_one_letter_code
_entity_poly.pdbx_strand_id
1 'polypeptide(L)'
;MATSLRLDPMVQYQLVTDISGIFQSCTSFNEDLTSWDTSSVTTMDSMFFGATAFNGDVSSWTTSKVTSMHTLFYAASAFNRPLTSWTTSSVTSMAYMFAHASLFNQDLSHFDTSSVLNFLHLFYEATAFNMPLNDWDTSSVTTMDSMFFRATAFNGDVSSWTTSKVTSMHAMFYAASAFNRPLTSWTTSSVTSMASMFDYASLFSQDISGWNVAACTTFLNMFQNTQFNQNMCDWGNGATPISSSSHTVTNMFASTSCTLQSDPNLASSPKGPFCHSC
;
A
#
# COMPACT_ATOMS: atom_id res chain seq x y z
N MET A 1 -30.57 -20.60 -20.39
CA MET A 1 -30.23 -21.88 -19.72
C MET A 1 -28.78 -21.79 -19.30
N ALA A 2 -28.53 -21.44 -18.04
CA ALA A 2 -27.18 -21.46 -17.48
C ALA A 2 -26.81 -22.92 -17.27
N THR A 3 -26.00 -23.48 -18.17
CA THR A 3 -25.25 -24.69 -17.88
C THR A 3 -24.33 -24.35 -16.72
N SER A 4 -24.70 -24.82 -15.52
CA SER A 4 -23.78 -24.96 -14.38
C SER A 4 -22.54 -25.67 -14.91
N LEU A 5 -21.48 -24.92 -15.20
CA LEU A 5 -20.16 -25.49 -15.40
C LEU A 5 -19.79 -26.08 -14.04
N ARG A 6 -20.00 -27.39 -13.89
CA ARG A 6 -19.49 -28.12 -12.72
C ARG A 6 -17.98 -28.01 -12.83
N LEU A 7 -17.38 -27.11 -12.06
CA LEU A 7 -15.94 -27.06 -11.90
C LEU A 7 -15.54 -28.39 -11.27
N ASP A 8 -14.89 -29.26 -12.05
CA ASP A 8 -14.38 -30.50 -11.51
C ASP A 8 -13.30 -30.14 -10.46
N PRO A 9 -13.40 -30.67 -9.23
CA PRO A 9 -12.41 -30.42 -8.20
C PRO A 9 -11.01 -30.75 -8.73
N MET A 10 -10.02 -29.89 -8.43
CA MET A 10 -8.62 -30.10 -8.83
C MET A 10 -8.00 -31.41 -8.31
N VAL A 11 -8.72 -32.16 -7.47
CA VAL A 11 -8.35 -33.48 -6.94
C VAL A 11 -7.95 -34.50 -8.04
N GLN A 12 -8.39 -34.33 -9.29
CA GLN A 12 -7.95 -35.19 -10.41
C GLN A 12 -6.66 -34.73 -11.13
N TYR A 13 -6.11 -33.57 -10.79
CA TYR A 13 -4.96 -32.98 -11.48
C TYR A 13 -3.82 -32.65 -10.50
N GLN A 14 -3.11 -33.68 -10.03
CA GLN A 14 -1.96 -33.55 -9.10
C GLN A 14 -0.76 -32.72 -9.63
N LEU A 15 -0.88 -32.09 -10.80
CA LEU A 15 0.19 -31.38 -11.51
C LEU A 15 -0.15 -29.94 -11.88
N VAL A 16 -1.31 -29.40 -11.51
CA VAL A 16 -1.60 -27.99 -11.82
C VAL A 16 -0.75 -27.10 -10.93
N THR A 17 0.17 -26.39 -11.57
CA THR A 17 1.11 -25.46 -10.95
C THR A 17 0.69 -24.00 -11.17
N ASP A 18 -0.17 -23.75 -12.15
CA ASP A 18 -0.62 -22.42 -12.53
C ASP A 18 -2.15 -22.39 -12.62
N ILE A 19 -2.78 -21.56 -11.78
CA ILE A 19 -4.22 -21.31 -11.79
C ILE A 19 -4.56 -19.86 -12.15
N SER A 20 -3.61 -19.17 -12.78
CA SER A 20 -3.74 -17.77 -13.12
C SER A 20 -4.93 -17.53 -14.04
N GLY A 21 -5.69 -16.47 -13.73
CA GLY A 21 -6.80 -15.98 -14.55
C GLY A 21 -8.02 -16.91 -14.74
N ILE A 22 -8.11 -18.07 -14.06
CA ILE A 22 -9.21 -19.03 -14.29
C ILE A 22 -10.61 -18.38 -14.16
N PHE A 23 -10.79 -17.45 -13.23
CA PHE A 23 -12.05 -16.72 -13.00
C PHE A 23 -11.94 -15.23 -13.31
N GLN A 24 -10.96 -14.83 -14.12
CA GLN A 24 -10.79 -13.43 -14.50
C GLN A 24 -12.06 -12.88 -15.16
N SER A 25 -12.52 -11.73 -14.67
CA SER A 25 -13.71 -10.99 -15.11
C SER A 25 -15.02 -11.79 -15.05
N CYS A 26 -15.05 -12.91 -14.32
CA CYS A 26 -16.26 -13.66 -14.08
C CYS A 26 -17.08 -12.96 -12.98
N THR A 27 -17.75 -11.86 -13.34
CA THR A 27 -18.38 -10.91 -12.40
C THR A 27 -19.44 -11.51 -11.48
N SER A 28 -20.06 -12.63 -11.87
CA SER A 28 -21.06 -13.36 -11.06
C SER A 28 -20.50 -14.60 -10.34
N PHE A 29 -19.19 -14.87 -10.47
CA PHE A 29 -18.60 -16.09 -9.93
C PHE A 29 -18.49 -16.03 -8.40
N ASN A 30 -19.04 -17.05 -7.71
CA ASN A 30 -18.98 -17.18 -6.26
C ASN A 30 -19.23 -18.65 -5.82
N GLU A 31 -18.70 -19.60 -6.58
CA GLU A 31 -18.91 -21.03 -6.31
C GLU A 31 -18.01 -21.54 -5.17
N ASP A 32 -18.35 -22.71 -4.64
CA ASP A 32 -17.55 -23.40 -3.61
C ASP A 32 -16.25 -23.97 -4.21
N LEU A 33 -15.12 -23.59 -3.62
CA LEU A 33 -13.77 -24.00 -4.01
C LEU A 33 -13.05 -24.80 -2.91
N THR A 34 -13.75 -25.15 -1.83
CA THR A 34 -13.15 -25.78 -0.64
C THR A 34 -12.54 -27.16 -0.94
N SER A 35 -13.03 -27.85 -1.97
CA SER A 35 -12.54 -29.17 -2.40
C SER A 35 -11.35 -29.11 -3.37
N TRP A 36 -10.82 -27.93 -3.69
CA TRP A 36 -9.68 -27.80 -4.60
C TRP A 36 -8.37 -28.17 -3.89
N ASP A 37 -7.57 -29.03 -4.52
CA ASP A 37 -6.20 -29.30 -4.08
C ASP A 37 -5.24 -28.30 -4.74
N THR A 38 -4.75 -27.34 -3.96
CA THR A 38 -3.79 -26.32 -4.42
C THR A 38 -2.35 -26.62 -4.00
N SER A 39 -2.05 -27.81 -3.48
CA SER A 39 -0.74 -28.14 -2.89
C SER A 39 0.44 -28.15 -3.88
N SER A 40 0.16 -28.19 -5.18
CA SER A 40 1.15 -28.10 -6.26
C SER A 40 1.22 -26.71 -6.91
N VAL A 41 0.34 -25.78 -6.55
CA VAL A 41 0.25 -24.47 -7.20
C VAL A 41 1.43 -23.59 -6.82
N THR A 42 2.06 -23.00 -7.84
CA THR A 42 3.17 -22.04 -7.71
C THR A 42 2.77 -20.62 -8.12
N THR A 43 1.71 -20.46 -8.92
CA THR A 43 1.26 -19.15 -9.41
C THR A 43 -0.27 -19.07 -9.36
N MET A 44 -0.79 -17.95 -8.83
CA MET A 44 -2.23 -17.68 -8.70
C MET A 44 -2.61 -16.31 -9.30
N ASP A 45 -1.82 -15.79 -10.23
CA ASP A 45 -1.94 -14.40 -10.65
C ASP A 45 -3.30 -14.11 -11.31
N SER A 46 -3.91 -12.96 -10.99
CA SER A 46 -5.19 -12.52 -11.56
C SER A 46 -6.36 -13.52 -11.46
N MET A 47 -6.29 -14.59 -10.65
CA MET A 47 -7.30 -15.66 -10.69
C MET A 47 -8.72 -15.14 -10.49
N PHE A 48 -8.92 -14.16 -9.59
CA PHE A 48 -10.21 -13.50 -9.34
C PHE A 48 -10.23 -12.04 -9.78
N PHE A 49 -9.34 -11.63 -10.69
CA PHE A 49 -9.30 -10.26 -11.21
C PHE A 49 -10.67 -9.88 -11.78
N GLY A 50 -11.33 -8.85 -11.25
CA GLY A 50 -12.64 -8.38 -11.69
C GLY A 50 -13.80 -9.35 -11.42
N ALA A 51 -13.61 -10.40 -10.62
CA ALA A 51 -14.69 -11.27 -10.16
C ALA A 51 -15.47 -10.58 -9.03
N THR A 52 -16.25 -9.56 -9.39
CA THR A 52 -16.85 -8.62 -8.42
C THR A 52 -17.76 -9.26 -7.38
N ALA A 53 -18.46 -10.35 -7.70
CA ALA A 53 -19.29 -11.10 -6.74
C ALA A 53 -18.53 -12.14 -5.90
N PHE A 54 -17.24 -12.37 -6.17
CA PHE A 54 -16.50 -13.45 -5.53
C PHE A 54 -16.28 -13.17 -4.04
N ASN A 55 -16.76 -14.09 -3.20
CA ASN A 55 -16.55 -14.15 -1.77
C ASN A 55 -16.57 -15.63 -1.29
N GLY A 56 -16.05 -16.52 -2.15
CA GLY A 56 -15.97 -17.96 -1.90
C GLY A 56 -14.89 -18.28 -0.87
N ASP A 57 -15.04 -19.39 -0.16
CA ASP A 57 -14.07 -19.80 0.86
C ASP A 57 -12.81 -20.39 0.21
N VAL A 58 -11.66 -19.75 0.51
CA VAL A 58 -10.31 -20.16 0.07
C VAL A 58 -9.38 -20.42 1.26
N SER A 59 -9.95 -20.53 2.47
CA SER A 59 -9.20 -20.73 3.71
C SER A 59 -8.61 -22.14 3.83
N SER A 60 -9.01 -23.11 2.99
CA SER A 60 -8.40 -24.45 2.96
C SER A 60 -7.20 -24.56 2.01
N TRP A 61 -6.94 -23.53 1.20
CA TRP A 61 -5.92 -23.60 0.17
C TRP A 61 -4.51 -23.64 0.75
N THR A 62 -3.68 -24.53 0.20
CA THR A 62 -2.25 -24.57 0.46
C THR A 62 -1.53 -23.63 -0.48
N THR A 63 -0.78 -22.66 0.07
CA THR A 63 -0.04 -21.65 -0.73
C THR A 63 1.47 -21.67 -0.51
N SER A 64 2.02 -22.69 0.18
CA SER A 64 3.44 -22.73 0.57
C SER A 64 4.45 -22.73 -0.59
N LYS A 65 4.01 -23.14 -1.79
CA LYS A 65 4.81 -23.11 -3.03
C LYS A 65 4.54 -21.90 -3.92
N VAL A 66 3.56 -21.07 -3.57
CA VAL A 66 3.17 -19.91 -4.38
C VAL A 66 4.25 -18.84 -4.29
N THR A 67 4.71 -18.36 -5.44
CA THR A 67 5.76 -17.33 -5.52
C THR A 67 5.23 -15.97 -5.98
N SER A 68 4.06 -15.96 -6.61
CA SER A 68 3.37 -14.74 -7.07
C SER A 68 1.88 -14.78 -6.76
N MET A 69 1.38 -13.68 -6.20
CA MET A 69 -0.04 -13.41 -5.94
C MET A 69 -0.46 -12.08 -6.60
N HIS A 70 0.18 -11.75 -7.72
CA HIS A 70 -0.06 -10.50 -8.43
C HIS A 70 -1.53 -10.40 -8.82
N THR A 71 -2.16 -9.24 -8.52
CA THR A 71 -3.55 -8.92 -8.87
C THR A 71 -4.62 -9.98 -8.50
N LEU A 72 -4.32 -10.92 -7.59
CA LEU A 72 -5.15 -12.11 -7.34
C LEU A 72 -6.62 -11.76 -7.01
N PHE A 73 -6.86 -10.76 -6.17
CA PHE A 73 -8.19 -10.26 -5.80
C PHE A 73 -8.46 -8.84 -6.33
N TYR A 74 -7.75 -8.41 -7.37
CA TYR A 74 -7.95 -7.08 -7.96
C TYR A 74 -9.42 -6.92 -8.37
N ALA A 75 -10.09 -5.88 -7.88
CA ALA A 75 -11.51 -5.60 -8.14
C ALA A 75 -12.48 -6.75 -7.79
N ALA A 76 -12.07 -7.71 -6.96
CA ALA A 76 -12.99 -8.67 -6.31
C ALA A 76 -13.72 -7.95 -5.15
N SER A 77 -14.58 -7.00 -5.51
CA SER A 77 -15.12 -6.00 -4.57
C SER A 77 -15.91 -6.57 -3.39
N ALA A 78 -16.52 -7.75 -3.56
CA ALA A 78 -17.25 -8.47 -2.51
C ALA A 78 -16.35 -9.34 -1.60
N PHE A 79 -15.08 -9.54 -1.95
CA PHE A 79 -14.20 -10.47 -1.26
C PHE A 79 -13.84 -9.97 0.14
N ASN A 80 -14.15 -10.77 1.16
CA ASN A 80 -13.81 -10.48 2.55
C ASN A 80 -13.69 -11.78 3.38
N ARG A 81 -13.01 -12.79 2.83
CA ARG A 81 -12.78 -14.08 3.51
C ARG A 81 -11.41 -14.13 4.19
N PRO A 82 -11.32 -14.77 5.37
CA PRO A 82 -10.05 -14.91 6.08
C PRO A 82 -9.06 -15.74 5.26
N LEU A 83 -7.78 -15.37 5.35
CA LEU A 83 -6.65 -16.02 4.68
C LEU A 83 -5.70 -16.69 5.69
N THR A 84 -6.21 -17.09 6.86
CA THR A 84 -5.42 -17.48 8.06
C THR A 84 -4.49 -18.67 7.86
N SER A 85 -4.76 -19.55 6.89
CA SER A 85 -3.94 -20.73 6.58
C SER A 85 -2.87 -20.47 5.53
N TRP A 86 -2.91 -19.30 4.88
CA TRP A 86 -2.03 -18.99 3.76
C TRP A 86 -0.61 -18.78 4.27
N THR A 87 0.33 -19.44 3.61
CA THR A 87 1.77 -19.25 3.80
C THR A 87 2.30 -18.38 2.66
N THR A 88 3.00 -17.29 2.99
CA THR A 88 3.52 -16.32 2.01
C THR A 88 5.04 -16.20 1.98
N SER A 89 5.77 -17.04 2.73
CA SER A 89 7.24 -16.98 2.85
C SER A 89 8.00 -17.08 1.51
N SER A 90 7.38 -17.73 0.52
CA SER A 90 7.92 -17.90 -0.84
C SER A 90 7.47 -16.80 -1.81
N VAL A 91 6.53 -15.94 -1.41
CA VAL A 91 5.93 -14.92 -2.27
C VAL A 91 6.88 -13.73 -2.39
N THR A 92 7.16 -13.35 -3.63
CA THR A 92 8.04 -12.20 -3.95
C THR A 92 7.28 -11.02 -4.54
N SER A 93 6.05 -11.26 -5.03
CA SER A 93 5.18 -10.26 -5.64
C SER A 93 3.77 -10.34 -5.06
N MET A 94 3.33 -9.23 -4.45
CA MET A 94 1.95 -8.99 -4.00
C MET A 94 1.34 -7.76 -4.65
N ALA A 95 1.98 -7.18 -5.67
CA ALA A 95 1.52 -5.93 -6.28
C ALA A 95 0.05 -6.05 -6.74
N TYR A 96 -0.73 -5.02 -6.41
CA TYR A 96 -2.17 -4.92 -6.72
C TYR A 96 -3.08 -6.04 -6.17
N MET A 97 -2.61 -6.92 -5.29
CA MET A 97 -3.36 -8.11 -4.87
C MET A 97 -4.77 -7.80 -4.36
N PHE A 98 -4.95 -6.73 -3.57
CA PHE A 98 -6.24 -6.31 -3.01
C PHE A 98 -6.72 -4.95 -3.56
N ALA A 99 -6.14 -4.46 -4.65
CA ALA A 99 -6.57 -3.20 -5.24
C ALA A 99 -8.05 -3.29 -5.67
N HIS A 100 -8.86 -2.28 -5.32
CA HIS A 100 -10.31 -2.22 -5.50
C HIS A 100 -11.11 -3.36 -4.84
N ALA A 101 -10.52 -4.15 -3.94
CA ALA A 101 -11.25 -5.10 -3.09
C ALA A 101 -11.98 -4.34 -1.96
N SER A 102 -13.02 -3.60 -2.32
CA SER A 102 -13.62 -2.54 -1.50
C SER A 102 -14.11 -2.97 -0.11
N LEU A 103 -14.51 -4.24 0.06
CA LEU A 103 -15.00 -4.79 1.33
C LEU A 103 -13.94 -5.56 2.13
N PHE A 104 -12.75 -5.76 1.57
CA PHE A 104 -11.71 -6.58 2.19
C PHE A 104 -11.18 -5.89 3.46
N ASN A 105 -11.30 -6.57 4.60
CA ASN A 105 -10.80 -6.09 5.90
C ASN A 105 -10.48 -7.28 6.83
N GLN A 106 -9.59 -8.15 6.37
CA GLN A 106 -9.18 -9.35 7.12
C GLN A 106 -7.76 -9.20 7.67
N ASP A 107 -7.49 -9.90 8.77
CA ASP A 107 -6.18 -9.93 9.41
C ASP A 107 -5.14 -10.58 8.49
N LEU A 108 -4.02 -9.90 8.34
CA LEU A 108 -2.87 -10.30 7.54
C LEU A 108 -1.56 -10.29 8.35
N SER A 109 -1.63 -10.17 9.67
CA SER A 109 -0.47 -10.15 10.57
C SER A 109 0.43 -11.39 10.42
N HIS A 110 -0.14 -12.54 10.02
CA HIS A 110 0.58 -13.79 9.80
C HIS A 110 1.29 -13.89 8.44
N PHE A 111 1.11 -12.94 7.54
CA PHE A 111 1.80 -12.94 6.25
C PHE A 111 3.30 -12.67 6.47
N ASP A 112 4.14 -13.60 6.03
CA ASP A 112 5.57 -13.37 5.87
C ASP A 112 5.81 -12.55 4.60
N THR A 113 6.31 -11.33 4.77
CA THR A 113 6.63 -10.38 3.69
C THR A 113 8.12 -10.16 3.48
N SER A 114 8.98 -10.92 4.16
CA SER A 114 10.44 -10.73 4.17
C SER A 114 11.09 -10.85 2.78
N SER A 115 10.45 -11.61 1.89
CA SER A 115 10.84 -11.82 0.48
C SER A 115 10.21 -10.85 -0.51
N VAL A 116 9.27 -9.98 -0.08
CA VAL A 116 8.54 -9.08 -0.97
C VAL A 116 9.38 -7.83 -1.27
N LEU A 117 9.53 -7.51 -2.56
CA LEU A 117 10.37 -6.38 -3.00
C LEU A 117 9.58 -5.09 -3.28
N ASN A 118 8.29 -5.21 -3.59
CA ASN A 118 7.42 -4.08 -3.93
C ASN A 118 6.01 -4.26 -3.36
N PHE A 119 5.43 -3.18 -2.83
CA PHE A 119 4.03 -3.11 -2.37
C PHE A 119 3.17 -2.21 -3.24
N LEU A 120 3.57 -2.06 -4.51
CA LEU A 120 2.92 -1.22 -5.50
C LEU A 120 1.40 -1.51 -5.53
N HIS A 121 0.60 -0.49 -5.20
CA HIS A 121 -0.87 -0.52 -5.23
C HIS A 121 -1.55 -1.64 -4.42
N LEU A 122 -0.90 -2.23 -3.41
CA LEU A 122 -1.42 -3.43 -2.71
C LEU A 122 -2.88 -3.29 -2.22
N PHE A 123 -3.21 -2.16 -1.61
CA PHE A 123 -4.54 -1.82 -1.07
C PHE A 123 -5.14 -0.58 -1.76
N TYR A 124 -4.76 -0.31 -3.01
CA TYR A 124 -5.28 0.82 -3.79
C TYR A 124 -6.81 0.76 -3.86
N GLU A 125 -7.51 1.78 -3.36
CA GLU A 125 -8.98 1.83 -3.27
C GLU A 125 -9.63 0.65 -2.51
N ALA A 126 -8.90 -0.03 -1.62
CA ALA A 126 -9.46 -1.01 -0.68
C ALA A 126 -10.15 -0.27 0.49
N THR A 127 -11.30 0.35 0.21
CA THR A 127 -11.92 1.37 1.08
C THR A 127 -12.26 0.93 2.50
N ALA A 128 -12.49 -0.37 2.75
CA ALA A 128 -12.80 -0.90 4.08
C ALA A 128 -11.57 -1.36 4.88
N PHE A 129 -10.40 -1.48 4.25
CA PHE A 129 -9.23 -2.08 4.88
C PHE A 129 -8.66 -1.17 5.98
N ASN A 130 -8.56 -1.69 7.21
CA ASN A 130 -8.08 -0.97 8.39
C ASN A 130 -7.37 -1.90 9.40
N MET A 131 -6.80 -3.00 8.93
CA MET A 131 -6.09 -3.93 9.81
C MET A 131 -4.66 -3.44 10.08
N PRO A 132 -4.11 -3.71 11.29
CA PRO A 132 -2.73 -3.40 11.58
C PRO A 132 -1.79 -4.28 10.75
N LEU A 133 -0.63 -3.72 10.38
CA LEU A 133 0.39 -4.37 9.57
C LEU A 133 1.79 -4.26 10.20
N ASN A 134 1.85 -3.98 11.51
CA ASN A 134 3.12 -3.76 12.22
C ASN A 134 4.01 -5.02 12.31
N ASP A 135 3.46 -6.20 12.04
CA ASP A 135 4.19 -7.48 12.06
C ASP A 135 4.86 -7.80 10.72
N TRP A 136 4.61 -7.01 9.68
CA TRP A 136 5.22 -7.21 8.36
C TRP A 136 6.70 -6.83 8.36
N ASP A 137 7.53 -7.73 7.84
CA ASP A 137 8.93 -7.44 7.53
C ASP A 137 9.01 -6.69 6.19
N THR A 138 9.32 -5.40 6.26
CA THR A 138 9.48 -4.53 5.07
C THR A 138 10.94 -4.27 4.71
N SER A 139 11.90 -4.96 5.34
CA SER A 139 13.34 -4.68 5.22
C SER A 139 13.92 -4.93 3.82
N SER A 140 13.20 -5.66 2.97
CA SER A 140 13.55 -5.92 1.55
C SER A 140 12.84 -4.99 0.57
N VAL A 141 11.84 -4.23 1.02
CA VAL A 141 10.97 -3.44 0.13
C VAL A 141 11.70 -2.22 -0.41
N THR A 142 11.52 -1.97 -1.71
CA THR A 142 12.17 -0.86 -2.44
C THR A 142 11.20 0.21 -2.94
N THR A 143 9.92 -0.11 -3.10
CA THR A 143 8.85 0.83 -3.46
C THR A 143 7.54 0.53 -2.73
N MET A 144 6.88 1.59 -2.28
CA MET A 144 5.57 1.57 -1.59
C MET A 144 4.54 2.48 -2.30
N ASP A 145 4.76 2.73 -3.59
CA ASP A 145 3.94 3.67 -4.35
C ASP A 145 2.46 3.29 -4.33
N SER A 146 1.62 4.27 -4.01
CA SER A 146 0.16 4.18 -4.01
C SER A 146 -0.42 2.99 -3.23
N MET A 147 0.31 2.45 -2.26
CA MET A 147 -0.08 1.25 -1.51
C MET A 147 -1.46 1.38 -0.85
N PHE A 148 -1.78 2.54 -0.27
CA PHE A 148 -3.04 2.86 0.40
C PHE A 148 -3.79 4.02 -0.26
N PHE A 149 -3.51 4.30 -1.53
CA PHE A 149 -4.20 5.36 -2.27
C PHE A 149 -5.71 5.14 -2.19
N ARG A 150 -6.45 6.11 -1.66
CA ARG A 150 -7.90 6.08 -1.44
C ARG A 150 -8.39 4.89 -0.59
N ALA A 151 -7.54 4.26 0.21
CA ALA A 151 -7.96 3.35 1.27
C ALA A 151 -8.53 4.18 2.43
N THR A 152 -9.74 4.70 2.26
CA THR A 152 -10.30 5.77 3.09
C THR A 152 -10.46 5.41 4.56
N ALA A 153 -10.71 4.14 4.89
CA ALA A 153 -10.78 3.66 6.28
C ALA A 153 -9.41 3.35 6.90
N PHE A 154 -8.32 3.33 6.11
CA PHE A 154 -7.04 2.84 6.58
C PHE A 154 -6.44 3.76 7.65
N ASN A 155 -6.29 3.21 8.84
CA ASN A 155 -5.59 3.77 9.98
C ASN A 155 -4.93 2.63 10.79
N GLY A 156 -4.51 1.56 10.09
CA GLY A 156 -3.80 0.43 10.67
C GLY A 156 -2.38 0.83 11.08
N ASP A 157 -1.82 0.14 12.08
CA ASP A 157 -0.46 0.41 12.55
C ASP A 157 0.59 -0.05 11.52
N VAL A 158 1.49 0.86 11.14
CA VAL A 158 2.64 0.65 10.23
C VAL A 158 3.94 1.23 10.83
N SER A 159 3.92 1.54 12.13
CA SER A 159 5.02 2.23 12.80
C SER A 159 6.28 1.37 12.93
N SER A 160 6.18 0.04 12.88
CA SER A 160 7.35 -0.85 12.98
C SER A 160 8.08 -1.10 11.66
N TRP A 161 7.62 -0.52 10.55
CA TRP A 161 8.20 -0.81 9.23
C TRP A 161 9.63 -0.31 9.08
N THR A 162 10.48 -1.15 8.49
CA THR A 162 11.84 -0.79 8.06
C THR A 162 11.79 -0.24 6.64
N THR A 163 12.01 1.08 6.47
CA THR A 163 11.90 1.76 5.18
C THR A 163 13.23 2.18 4.55
N SER A 164 14.37 1.73 5.11
CA SER A 164 15.71 2.21 4.73
C SER A 164 16.12 1.95 3.27
N LYS A 165 15.50 0.96 2.61
CA LYS A 165 15.70 0.65 1.19
C LYS A 165 14.63 1.25 0.25
N VAL A 166 13.59 1.86 0.81
CA VAL A 166 12.49 2.43 0.01
C VAL A 166 13.01 3.67 -0.72
N THR A 167 12.81 3.68 -2.04
CA THR A 167 13.24 4.79 -2.91
C THR A 167 12.09 5.67 -3.36
N SER A 168 10.84 5.19 -3.27
CA SER A 168 9.64 5.95 -3.63
C SER A 168 8.47 5.62 -2.72
N MET A 169 7.78 6.68 -2.27
CA MET A 169 6.55 6.66 -1.47
C MET A 169 5.46 7.50 -2.16
N HIS A 170 5.49 7.55 -3.50
CA HIS A 170 4.61 8.38 -4.30
C HIS A 170 3.15 8.02 -4.03
N ALA A 171 2.35 9.03 -3.64
CA ALA A 171 0.92 8.89 -3.39
C ALA A 171 0.52 7.75 -2.44
N MET A 172 1.43 7.30 -1.56
CA MET A 172 1.25 6.11 -0.72
C MET A 172 -0.02 6.16 0.14
N PHE A 173 -0.34 7.33 0.71
CA PHE A 173 -1.54 7.58 1.52
C PHE A 173 -2.45 8.65 0.91
N TYR A 174 -2.37 8.88 -0.41
CA TYR A 174 -3.22 9.84 -1.09
C TYR A 174 -4.70 9.53 -0.80
N ALA A 175 -5.45 10.51 -0.29
CA ALA A 175 -6.86 10.35 0.08
C ALA A 175 -7.17 9.17 1.03
N ALA A 176 -6.18 8.67 1.79
CA ALA A 176 -6.40 7.79 2.95
C ALA A 176 -6.91 8.64 4.12
N SER A 177 -8.17 9.09 4.04
CA SER A 177 -8.71 10.17 4.87
C SER A 177 -8.68 9.90 6.37
N ALA A 178 -8.76 8.64 6.80
CA ALA A 178 -8.66 8.24 8.20
C ALA A 178 -7.23 8.14 8.75
N PHE A 179 -6.21 8.14 7.88
CA PHE A 179 -4.84 7.83 8.27
C PHE A 179 -4.22 8.95 9.11
N ASN A 180 -3.80 8.62 10.34
CA ASN A 180 -3.09 9.55 11.23
C ASN A 180 -2.20 8.79 12.23
N ARG A 181 -1.44 7.78 11.76
CA ARG A 181 -0.54 6.97 12.61
C ARG A 181 0.88 7.52 12.62
N PRO A 182 1.59 7.44 13.76
CA PRO A 182 2.96 7.94 13.88
C PRO A 182 3.90 7.18 12.95
N LEU A 183 4.80 7.92 12.29
CA LEU A 183 5.80 7.41 11.35
C LEU A 183 7.23 7.80 11.74
N THR A 184 7.45 8.14 13.01
CA THR A 184 8.72 8.71 13.51
C THR A 184 9.92 7.76 13.40
N SER A 185 9.67 6.45 13.38
CA SER A 185 10.67 5.38 13.24
C SER A 185 11.14 5.15 11.81
N TRP A 186 10.43 5.69 10.82
CA TRP A 186 10.74 5.44 9.41
C TRP A 186 12.06 6.11 9.03
N THR A 187 12.88 5.38 8.26
CA THR A 187 14.13 5.88 7.69
C THR A 187 13.90 6.27 6.24
N THR A 188 14.02 7.56 5.93
CA THR A 188 13.68 8.11 4.60
C THR A 188 14.89 8.56 3.77
N SER A 189 16.12 8.29 4.24
CA SER A 189 17.37 8.78 3.61
C SER A 189 17.58 8.32 2.16
N SER A 190 16.90 7.26 1.74
CA SER A 190 16.96 6.70 0.37
C SER A 190 15.79 7.14 -0.52
N VAL A 191 14.78 7.81 0.05
CA VAL A 191 13.55 8.17 -0.67
C VAL A 191 13.84 9.34 -1.60
N THR A 192 13.51 9.16 -2.87
CA THR A 192 13.69 10.17 -3.93
C THR A 192 12.39 10.90 -4.27
N SER A 193 11.22 10.30 -3.97
CA SER A 193 9.90 10.88 -4.26
C SER A 193 8.91 10.67 -3.12
N MET A 194 8.33 11.77 -2.66
CA MET A 194 7.17 11.82 -1.75
C MET A 194 6.02 12.64 -2.36
N ALA A 195 6.01 12.79 -3.69
CA ALA A 195 4.96 13.51 -4.40
C ALA A 195 3.59 12.94 -4.04
N SER A 196 2.69 13.82 -3.59
CA SER A 196 1.32 13.55 -3.19
C SER A 196 1.16 12.49 -2.09
N MET A 197 2.21 12.18 -1.31
CA MET A 197 2.21 11.09 -0.34
C MET A 197 1.01 11.15 0.63
N PHE A 198 0.63 12.33 1.12
CA PHE A 198 -0.49 12.55 2.02
C PHE A 198 -1.55 13.49 1.44
N ASP A 199 -1.53 13.81 0.15
CA ASP A 199 -2.53 14.70 -0.46
C ASP A 199 -3.94 14.14 -0.22
N TYR A 200 -4.88 14.96 0.26
CA TYR A 200 -6.22 14.56 0.71
C TYR A 200 -6.30 13.55 1.88
N ALA A 201 -5.20 13.20 2.55
CA ALA A 201 -5.23 12.45 3.81
C ALA A 201 -5.72 13.36 4.95
N SER A 202 -7.04 13.61 4.97
CA SER A 202 -7.62 14.76 5.66
C SER A 202 -7.32 14.85 7.17
N LEU A 203 -7.08 13.72 7.84
CA LEU A 203 -6.76 13.70 9.27
C LEU A 203 -5.25 13.67 9.57
N PHE A 204 -4.39 13.55 8.56
CA PHE A 204 -2.96 13.41 8.77
C PHE A 204 -2.35 14.70 9.33
N SER A 205 -1.72 14.60 10.51
CA SER A 205 -1.00 15.71 11.16
C SER A 205 0.13 15.20 12.06
N GLN A 206 0.79 14.11 11.70
CA GLN A 206 1.86 13.52 12.52
C GLN A 206 3.18 14.27 12.35
N ASP A 207 3.94 14.37 13.44
CA ASP A 207 5.29 14.91 13.41
C ASP A 207 6.25 13.96 12.68
N ILE A 208 6.84 14.48 11.61
CA ILE A 208 7.83 13.82 10.75
C ILE A 208 9.05 14.73 10.53
N SER A 209 9.23 15.74 11.38
CA SER A 209 10.35 16.69 11.32
C SER A 209 11.72 15.99 11.32
N GLY A 210 11.82 14.85 12.01
CA GLY A 210 13.04 14.04 12.10
C GLY A 210 13.41 13.22 10.85
N TRP A 211 12.59 13.22 9.80
CA TRP A 211 12.90 12.51 8.56
C TRP A 211 14.11 13.13 7.83
N ASN A 212 14.98 12.26 7.31
CA ASN A 212 16.05 12.68 6.40
C ASN A 212 15.48 12.81 4.98
N VAL A 213 15.43 14.04 4.47
CA VAL A 213 14.80 14.38 3.20
C VAL A 213 15.80 14.84 2.13
N ALA A 214 17.11 14.75 2.38
CA ALA A 214 18.13 15.29 1.51
C ALA A 214 18.14 14.65 0.11
N ALA A 215 17.84 13.35 0.02
CA ALA A 215 17.78 12.61 -1.24
C ALA A 215 16.46 12.79 -2.02
N CYS A 216 15.41 13.29 -1.36
CA CYS A 216 14.09 13.42 -1.98
C CYS A 216 14.04 14.66 -2.88
N THR A 217 13.73 14.46 -4.16
CA THR A 217 13.71 15.52 -5.18
C THR A 217 12.31 16.06 -5.44
N THR A 218 11.25 15.42 -4.94
CA THR A 218 9.89 15.89 -5.16
C THR A 218 8.96 15.69 -3.96
N PHE A 219 8.35 16.79 -3.55
CA PHE A 219 7.35 16.95 -2.48
C PHE A 219 6.06 17.57 -3.04
N LEU A 220 5.86 17.51 -4.36
CA LEU A 220 4.69 18.07 -5.04
C LEU A 220 3.40 17.65 -4.30
N ASN A 221 2.61 18.63 -3.85
CA ASN A 221 1.35 18.44 -3.13
C ASN A 221 1.43 17.55 -1.87
N MET A 222 2.61 17.33 -1.27
CA MET A 222 2.82 16.27 -0.27
C MET A 222 1.79 16.28 0.87
N PHE A 223 1.44 17.45 1.42
CA PHE A 223 0.47 17.60 2.51
C PHE A 223 -0.81 18.34 2.06
N GLN A 224 -1.03 18.49 0.76
CA GLN A 224 -2.14 19.30 0.29
C GLN A 224 -3.49 18.73 0.81
N ASN A 225 -4.40 19.61 1.27
CA ASN A 225 -5.72 19.20 1.78
C ASN A 225 -5.68 18.28 3.02
N THR A 226 -4.75 18.51 3.95
CA THR A 226 -4.62 17.75 5.21
C THR A 226 -4.80 18.65 6.44
N GLN A 227 -4.91 18.03 7.62
CA GLN A 227 -4.82 18.73 8.91
C GLN A 227 -3.37 19.00 9.36
N PHE A 228 -2.40 18.85 8.47
CA PHE A 228 -0.98 18.99 8.82
C PHE A 228 -0.66 20.39 9.37
N ASN A 229 -0.02 20.44 10.54
CA ASN A 229 0.37 21.67 11.22
C ASN A 229 1.59 21.43 12.15
N GLN A 230 2.67 20.88 11.59
CA GLN A 230 3.88 20.51 12.34
C GLN A 230 5.05 21.44 12.01
N ASN A 231 5.97 21.64 12.95
CA ASN A 231 7.18 22.43 12.70
C ASN A 231 8.17 21.68 11.80
N MET A 232 8.31 22.15 10.56
CA MET A 232 9.18 21.54 9.55
C MET A 232 10.44 22.36 9.24
N CYS A 233 10.88 23.24 10.15
CA CYS A 233 12.04 24.10 9.89
C CYS A 233 13.36 23.34 9.68
N ASP A 234 13.49 22.15 10.28
CA ASP A 234 14.65 21.28 10.11
C ASP A 234 14.81 20.78 8.67
N TRP A 235 13.71 20.71 7.90
CA TRP A 235 13.77 20.36 6.48
C TRP A 235 14.39 21.47 5.62
N GLY A 236 14.40 22.71 6.09
CA GLY A 236 15.05 23.84 5.41
C GLY A 236 16.47 24.11 5.88
N ASN A 237 16.65 24.06 7.19
CA ASN A 237 17.81 24.63 7.88
C ASN A 237 18.46 23.67 8.89
N GLY A 238 18.02 22.41 8.93
CA GLY A 238 18.57 21.36 9.79
C GLY A 238 19.75 20.61 9.18
N ALA A 239 20.06 19.42 9.72
CA ALA A 239 21.23 18.62 9.34
C ALA A 239 21.15 18.00 7.94
N THR A 240 19.94 17.72 7.44
CA THR A 240 19.70 17.07 6.14
C THR A 240 18.64 17.83 5.34
N PRO A 241 18.92 19.09 4.91
CA PRO A 241 17.91 19.98 4.38
C PRO A 241 17.59 19.70 2.90
N ILE A 242 16.38 20.09 2.50
CA ILE A 242 15.96 20.25 1.10
C ILE A 242 16.86 21.29 0.43
N SER A 243 17.42 20.99 -0.75
CA SER A 243 18.34 21.87 -1.50
C SER A 243 17.67 22.48 -2.73
N SER A 244 18.30 23.48 -3.37
CA SER A 244 17.57 24.50 -4.14
C SER A 244 17.50 24.33 -5.67
N SER A 245 18.12 23.30 -6.27
CA SER A 245 18.14 23.19 -7.76
C SER A 245 17.43 21.96 -8.34
N SER A 246 17.17 20.92 -7.53
CA SER A 246 16.54 19.67 -7.99
C SER A 246 15.24 19.33 -7.27
N HIS A 247 14.87 20.12 -6.24
CA HIS A 247 13.76 19.80 -5.35
C HIS A 247 12.50 20.56 -5.77
N THR A 248 11.39 19.84 -5.93
CA THR A 248 10.07 20.42 -6.21
C THR A 248 9.23 20.43 -4.94
N VAL A 249 8.84 21.62 -4.47
CA VAL A 249 8.01 21.82 -3.25
C VAL A 249 6.66 22.48 -3.56
N THR A 250 6.22 22.40 -4.81
CA THR A 250 4.99 23.02 -5.29
C THR A 250 3.76 22.51 -4.54
N ASN A 251 2.94 23.43 -4.04
CA ASN A 251 1.75 23.20 -3.22
C ASN A 251 1.97 22.28 -2.01
N MET A 252 3.21 22.17 -1.50
CA MET A 252 3.55 21.22 -0.46
C MET A 252 2.69 21.38 0.80
N PHE A 253 2.37 22.63 1.16
CA PHE A 253 1.55 22.98 2.33
C PHE A 253 0.20 23.63 1.98
N ALA A 254 -0.21 23.63 0.71
CA ALA A 254 -1.45 24.29 0.30
C ALA A 254 -2.69 23.62 0.91
N SER A 255 -3.65 24.40 1.39
CA SER A 255 -4.86 23.88 2.05
C SER A 255 -4.57 22.99 3.28
N THR A 256 -3.47 23.23 3.97
CA THR A 256 -3.15 22.58 5.25
C THR A 256 -3.73 23.38 6.43
N SER A 257 -3.49 22.91 7.65
CA SER A 257 -3.70 23.68 8.88
C SER A 257 -2.47 24.50 9.30
N CYS A 258 -1.41 24.54 8.48
CA CYS A 258 -0.21 25.34 8.71
C CYS A 258 -0.50 26.84 8.73
N THR A 259 0.24 27.56 9.57
CA THR A 259 0.21 29.03 9.59
C THR A 259 0.72 29.66 8.29
N LEU A 260 1.65 28.98 7.61
CA LEU A 260 2.22 29.39 6.33
C LEU A 260 1.98 28.26 5.32
N GLN A 261 1.35 28.61 4.20
CA GLN A 261 0.91 27.63 3.19
C GLN A 261 1.51 27.89 1.80
N SER A 262 2.25 28.99 1.63
CA SER A 262 2.97 29.28 0.41
C SER A 262 4.13 28.29 0.23
N ASP A 263 4.50 28.04 -1.02
CA ASP A 263 5.65 27.19 -1.33
C ASP A 263 6.94 27.72 -0.67
N PRO A 264 7.76 26.85 -0.07
CA PRO A 264 9.04 27.24 0.48
C PRO A 264 9.96 27.84 -0.59
N ASN A 265 10.50 29.03 -0.34
CA ASN A 265 11.60 29.58 -1.11
C ASN A 265 12.90 28.89 -0.69
N LEU A 266 13.36 27.93 -1.48
CA LEU A 266 14.59 27.18 -1.19
C LEU A 266 15.88 27.99 -1.41
N ALA A 267 15.79 29.18 -2.01
CA ALA A 267 16.91 30.09 -2.22
C ALA A 267 17.03 31.17 -1.12
N SER A 268 16.07 31.29 -0.21
CA SER A 268 16.17 32.25 0.91
C SER A 268 17.10 31.75 2.02
N SER A 269 17.53 32.68 2.88
CA SER A 269 18.28 32.37 4.10
C SER A 269 17.64 33.10 5.28
N PRO A 270 17.00 32.39 6.22
CA PRO A 270 16.76 30.93 6.22
C PRO A 270 15.80 30.48 5.10
N LYS A 271 15.86 29.19 4.73
CA LYS A 271 14.93 28.63 3.74
C LYS A 271 13.53 28.55 4.32
N GLY A 272 12.53 28.92 3.53
CA GLY A 272 11.13 28.83 3.96
C GLY A 272 10.19 29.76 3.17
N PRO A 273 8.96 29.95 3.65
CA PRO A 273 8.45 29.35 4.86
C PRO A 273 8.20 27.85 4.67
N PHE A 274 8.41 27.08 5.73
CA PHE A 274 7.82 25.75 5.82
C PHE A 274 6.42 25.90 6.44
N CYS A 275 5.86 24.86 7.06
CA CYS A 275 4.58 24.97 7.78
C CYS A 275 4.56 26.11 8.84
N HIS A 276 5.74 26.47 9.36
CA HIS A 276 5.98 27.58 10.27
C HIS A 276 7.10 28.49 9.75
N SER A 277 7.24 29.67 10.37
CA SER A 277 8.35 30.59 10.08
C SER A 277 9.65 29.97 10.54
N CYS A 278 10.55 29.83 9.57
CA CYS A 278 11.97 29.62 9.76
C CYS A 278 12.62 30.96 9.37
#